data_AF-A0A526YKE1-F1
#
_entry.id   AF-A0A526YKE1-F1
#
_cell.length_a   1.000
_cell.length_b   1.000
_cell.length_c   1.000
_cell.angle_alpha   90.00
_cell.angle_beta   90.00
_cell.angle_gamma   90.00
#
_symmetry.space_group_name_H-M   'P 1'
#
loop_
_entity.id
_entity.type
_entity.pdbx_description
1 polymer ?
#
loop_
_entity_poly.entity_id
_entity_poly.type
_entity_poly.pdbx_seq_one_letter_code
_entity_poly.pdbx_strand_id
1 'polypeptide(L)'
;PLADLLALDDAAFRSLFSGSPVKRIGRDRFVRNVLIAAGNSGEPSLGNAVRALLGDASPLVRGAAVWALSRLVPTSEFAKSASAAVKAEGDEA
;
A
#
# COMPACT_ATOMS: atom_id res chain seq x y z
N PRO A 1 -4.68 9.35 10.48
CA PRO A 1 -3.22 9.30 10.66
C PRO A 1 -2.50 8.38 9.67
N LEU A 2 -2.74 7.05 9.68
CA LEU A 2 -2.10 6.14 8.71
C LEU A 2 -2.74 6.19 7.33
N ALA A 3 -4.07 6.25 7.23
CA ALA A 3 -4.78 6.38 5.96
C ALA A 3 -4.32 7.61 5.15
N ASP A 4 -4.16 8.76 5.81
CA ASP A 4 -3.71 10.00 5.19
C ASP A 4 -2.28 9.88 4.64
N LEU A 5 -1.40 9.19 5.37
CA LEU A 5 -0.01 8.95 4.95
C LEU A 5 0.08 7.95 3.79
N LEU A 6 -0.83 6.98 3.70
CA LEU A 6 -0.91 6.04 2.58
C LEU A 6 -1.34 6.73 1.28
N ALA A 7 -2.11 7.82 1.37
CA ALA A 7 -2.61 8.58 0.23
C ALA A 7 -1.58 9.54 -0.38
N LEU A 8 -0.37 9.65 0.17
CA LEU A 8 0.64 10.57 -0.32
C LEU A 8 1.19 10.12 -1.69
N ASP A 9 1.00 10.97 -2.69
CA ASP A 9 1.78 10.94 -3.93
C ASP A 9 3.15 11.62 -3.74
N ASP A 10 3.99 11.62 -4.78
CA ASP A 10 5.34 12.20 -4.70
C ASP A 10 5.33 13.70 -4.38
N ALA A 11 4.38 14.46 -4.95
CA ALA A 11 4.28 15.90 -4.73
C ALA A 11 3.87 16.21 -3.29
N ALA A 12 2.83 15.54 -2.78
CA ALA A 12 2.36 15.66 -1.42
C ALA A 12 3.43 15.23 -0.41
N PHE A 13 4.13 14.12 -0.66
CA PHE A 13 5.24 13.66 0.17
C PHE A 13 6.37 14.72 0.23
N ARG A 14 6.79 15.26 -0.92
CA ARG A 14 7.86 16.26 -0.98
C ARG A 14 7.49 17.57 -0.29
N SER A 15 6.23 17.95 -0.37
CA SER A 15 5.68 19.13 0.31
C SER A 15 5.68 18.91 1.82
N LEU A 16 5.05 17.82 2.28
CA LEU A 16 4.89 17.50 3.71
C LEU A 16 6.23 17.35 4.44
N PHE A 17 7.21 16.72 3.80
CA PHE A 17 8.54 16.50 4.40
C PHE A 17 9.60 17.50 3.93
N SER A 18 9.21 18.66 3.42
CA SER A 18 10.17 19.70 3.05
C SER A 18 11.05 20.10 4.24
N GLY A 19 12.38 20.14 4.05
CA GLY A 19 13.34 20.41 5.12
C GLY A 19 13.56 19.27 6.13
N SER A 20 12.81 18.17 6.04
CA SER A 20 12.97 17.01 6.93
C SER A 20 13.97 15.98 6.39
N PRO A 21 14.77 15.33 7.25
CA PRO A 21 15.59 14.17 6.86
C PRO A 21 14.77 13.03 6.23
N VAL A 22 13.47 12.91 6.57
CA VAL A 22 12.55 11.91 5.99
C VAL A 22 12.46 12.06 4.48
N LYS A 23 12.56 13.28 3.92
CA LYS A 23 12.51 13.49 2.47
C LYS A 23 13.55 12.66 1.71
N ARG A 24 14.70 12.36 2.34
CA ARG A 24 15.81 11.62 1.73
C ARG A 24 15.49 10.16 1.45
N ILE A 25 14.54 9.54 2.17
CA ILE A 25 14.18 8.14 1.93
C ILE A 25 13.30 7.96 0.69
N GLY A 26 12.63 9.04 0.25
CA GLY A 26 11.70 9.05 -0.88
C GLY A 26 10.32 8.48 -0.54
N ARG A 27 9.33 8.84 -1.38
CA ARG A 27 7.91 8.49 -1.20
C ARG A 27 7.68 6.99 -1.13
N ASP A 28 8.26 6.21 -2.04
CA ASP A 28 8.02 4.76 -2.11
C ASP A 28 8.44 4.01 -0.85
N ARG A 29 9.65 4.30 -0.33
CA ARG A 29 10.14 3.67 0.91
C ARG A 29 9.32 4.13 2.12
N PHE A 30 8.87 5.39 2.11
CA PHE A 30 8.00 5.92 3.14
C PHE A 30 6.65 5.21 3.14
N VAL A 31 5.94 5.20 2.02
CA VAL A 31 4.63 4.54 1.88
C VAL A 31 4.75 3.04 2.17
N ARG A 32 5.83 2.38 1.73
CA ARG A 32 6.14 1.00 2.13
C ARG A 32 6.17 0.86 3.66
N ASN A 33 6.87 1.73 4.37
CA ASN A 33 6.95 1.65 5.84
C ASN A 33 5.57 1.89 6.48
N VAL A 34 4.77 2.80 5.93
CA VAL A 34 3.39 3.05 6.39
C VAL A 34 2.50 1.84 6.15
N LEU A 35 2.64 1.13 5.02
CA LEU A 35 1.96 -0.13 4.75
C LEU A 35 2.35 -1.22 5.75
N ILE A 36 3.64 -1.31 6.10
CA ILE A 36 4.10 -2.23 7.16
C ILE A 36 3.45 -1.86 8.50
N ALA A 37 3.40 -0.58 8.86
CA ALA A 37 2.73 -0.13 10.07
C ALA A 37 1.22 -0.43 10.06
N ALA A 38 0.55 -0.24 8.92
CA ALA A 38 -0.86 -0.57 8.75
C ALA A 38 -1.10 -2.07 8.97
N GLY A 39 -0.35 -2.95 8.31
CA GLY A 39 -0.51 -4.40 8.49
C GLY A 39 -0.17 -4.87 9.92
N ASN A 40 0.79 -4.23 10.59
CA ASN A 40 1.11 -4.50 11.99
C ASN A 40 0.00 -4.06 12.96
N SER A 41 -0.72 -2.98 12.63
CA SER A 41 -1.82 -2.48 13.47
C SER A 41 -3.00 -3.45 13.55
N GLY A 42 -3.21 -4.28 12.53
CA GLY A 42 -4.37 -5.16 12.44
C GLY A 42 -5.71 -4.43 12.26
N GLU A 43 -5.69 -3.11 12.02
CA GLU A 43 -6.89 -2.26 11.94
C GLU A 43 -7.66 -2.45 10.61
N PRO A 44 -8.81 -3.14 10.59
CA PRO A 44 -9.50 -3.48 9.34
C PRO A 44 -9.98 -2.25 8.57
N SER A 45 -10.20 -1.11 9.24
CA SER A 45 -10.63 0.14 8.59
C SER A 45 -9.61 0.68 7.57
N LEU A 46 -8.34 0.25 7.65
CA LEU A 46 -7.28 0.63 6.72
C LEU A 46 -7.32 -0.17 5.41
N GLY A 47 -8.11 -1.25 5.34
CA GLY A 47 -8.16 -2.14 4.17
C GLY A 47 -8.42 -1.42 2.85
N ASN A 48 -9.34 -0.45 2.82
CA ASN A 48 -9.65 0.31 1.62
C ASN A 48 -8.49 1.20 1.16
N ALA A 49 -7.79 1.87 2.08
CA ALA A 49 -6.62 2.68 1.75
C ALA A 49 -5.47 1.81 1.21
N VAL A 50 -5.29 0.61 1.77
CA VAL A 50 -4.28 -0.35 1.30
C VAL A 50 -4.63 -0.90 -0.09
N ARG A 51 -5.91 -1.20 -0.36
CA ARG A 51 -6.36 -1.69 -1.69
C ARG A 51 -6.02 -0.71 -2.82
N ALA A 52 -6.13 0.59 -2.57
CA ALA A 52 -5.80 1.61 -3.58
C ALA A 52 -4.33 1.56 -4.03
N LEU A 53 -3.43 1.02 -3.19
CA LEU A 53 -1.99 0.93 -3.46
C LEU A 53 -1.58 -0.39 -4.14
N LEU A 54 -2.51 -1.31 -4.41
CA LEU A 54 -2.24 -2.54 -5.16
C LEU A 54 -1.85 -2.25 -6.62
N GLY A 55 -2.31 -1.12 -7.17
CA GLY A 55 -1.98 -0.66 -8.53
C GLY A 55 -0.86 0.38 -8.60
N ASP A 56 -0.14 0.62 -7.50
CA ASP A 56 0.90 1.65 -7.46
C ASP A 56 2.01 1.38 -8.50
N ALA A 57 2.59 2.43 -9.10
CA ALA A 57 3.67 2.28 -10.07
C ALA A 57 4.91 1.59 -9.47
N SER A 58 5.15 1.79 -8.17
CA SER A 58 6.28 1.20 -7.47
C SER A 58 6.02 -0.27 -7.09
N PRO A 59 6.80 -1.24 -7.60
CA PRO A 59 6.65 -2.64 -7.21
C PRO A 59 6.87 -2.86 -5.71
N LEU A 60 7.70 -2.03 -5.07
CA LEU A 60 7.93 -2.06 -3.63
C LEU A 60 6.66 -1.74 -2.83
N VAL A 61 5.90 -0.75 -3.30
CA VAL A 61 4.63 -0.35 -2.68
C VAL A 61 3.58 -1.44 -2.93
N ARG A 62 3.45 -1.95 -4.16
CA ARG A 62 2.50 -3.03 -4.48
C ARG A 62 2.71 -4.27 -3.61
N GLY A 63 3.96 -4.74 -3.50
CA GLY A 63 4.28 -5.91 -2.68
C GLY A 63 3.95 -5.72 -1.20
N ALA A 64 4.24 -4.54 -0.65
CA ALA A 64 3.89 -4.21 0.73
C ALA A 64 2.37 -4.06 0.93
N ALA A 65 1.64 -3.58 -0.09
CA ALA A 65 0.19 -3.45 -0.04
C ALA A 65 -0.49 -4.82 -0.02
N VAL A 66 -0.01 -5.78 -0.82
CA VAL A 66 -0.48 -7.17 -0.78
C VAL A 66 -0.27 -7.76 0.63
N TRP A 67 0.92 -7.61 1.19
CA TRP A 67 1.22 -8.10 2.54
C TRP A 67 0.31 -7.45 3.58
N ALA A 68 0.20 -6.12 3.58
CA ALA A 68 -0.63 -5.40 4.54
C ALA A 68 -2.10 -5.83 4.42
N LEU A 69 -2.62 -5.95 3.20
CA LEU A 69 -4.00 -6.37 2.97
C LEU A 69 -4.26 -7.76 3.56
N SER A 70 -3.33 -8.71 3.41
CA SER A 70 -3.46 -10.05 3.99
C SER A 70 -3.59 -10.07 5.52
N ARG A 71 -3.14 -8.99 6.19
CA ARG A 71 -3.25 -8.81 7.64
C ARG A 71 -4.54 -8.11 8.07
N LEU A 72 -5.17 -7.36 7.18
CA LEU A 72 -6.26 -6.43 7.49
C LEU A 72 -7.64 -6.91 7.04
N VAL A 73 -7.71 -7.91 6.16
CA VAL A 73 -8.99 -8.45 5.67
C VAL A 73 -9.11 -9.94 5.97
N PRO A 74 -10.34 -10.48 6.06
CA PRO A 74 -10.54 -11.92 6.21
C PRO A 74 -9.86 -12.73 5.09
N THR A 75 -9.34 -13.90 5.43
CA THR A 75 -8.66 -14.81 4.49
C THR A 75 -9.49 -15.11 3.24
N SER A 76 -10.81 -15.23 3.39
CA SER A 76 -11.74 -15.48 2.28
C SER A 76 -11.81 -14.30 1.29
N GLU A 77 -11.75 -13.07 1.79
CA GLU A 77 -11.74 -11.85 0.98
C GLU A 77 -10.38 -11.64 0.30
N PHE A 78 -9.30 -11.93 1.02
CA PHE A 78 -7.95 -11.90 0.47
C PHE A 78 -7.79 -12.91 -0.68
N ALA A 79 -8.25 -14.16 -0.48
CA ALA A 79 -8.19 -15.21 -1.50
C ALA A 79 -8.99 -14.86 -2.78
N LYS A 80 -10.16 -14.24 -2.65
CA LYS A 80 -10.94 -13.73 -3.80
C LYS A 80 -10.16 -12.67 -4.58
N SER A 81 -9.52 -11.75 -3.87
CA SER A 81 -8.72 -10.67 -4.48
C SER A 81 -7.51 -11.23 -5.24
N ALA A 82 -6.82 -12.23 -4.67
CA ALA A 82 -5.71 -12.92 -5.32
C ALA A 82 -6.15 -13.69 -6.58
N SER A 83 -7.28 -14.40 -6.52
CA SER A 83 -7.82 -15.12 -7.68
C SER A 83 -8.20 -14.18 -8.83
N ALA A 84 -8.73 -12.98 -8.51
CA ALA A 84 -9.03 -11.97 -9.53
C ALA A 84 -7.76 -11.41 -10.19
N ALA A 85 -6.70 -11.15 -9.41
CA ALA A 85 -5.42 -10.68 -9.95
C ALA A 85 -4.76 -11.72 -10.88
N VAL A 86 -4.74 -13.00 -10.48
CA VAL A 86 -4.21 -14.10 -11.31
C VAL A 86 -4.97 -14.23 -12.64
N LYS A 87 -6.29 -14.02 -12.64
CA LYS A 87 -7.08 -14.01 -13.88
C LYS A 87 -6.72 -12.83 -14.78
N ALA A 88 -6.49 -11.66 -14.21
CA ALA A 88 -6.11 -10.46 -14.97
C ALA A 88 -4.69 -10.54 -15.55
N GLU A 89 -3.77 -11.27 -14.92
CA GLU A 89 -2.41 -11.54 -15.46
C GLU A 89 -2.40 -12.58 -16.59
N GLY A 90 -3.48 -13.35 -16.76
CA GLY A 90 -3.60 -14.40 -17.79
C GLY A 90 -4.20 -13.95 -19.12
N ASP A 91 -4.62 -12.68 -19.26
CA ASP A 91 -5.17 -12.11 -20.48
C ASP A 91 -4.10 -11.30 -21.26
N GLU A 92 -3.01 -11.97 -21.64
CA GLU A 92 -2.17 -11.58 -22.77
C GLU A 92 -1.77 -12.87 -23.51
N ALA A 93 -2.45 -13.13 -24.64
CA ALA A 93 -2.09 -14.13 -25.64
C ALA A 93 -1.81 -13.43 -26.97
#